data_AF-A0A3B9HSA7-F1
#
_entry.id   AF-A0A3B9HSA7-F1
#
_cell.length_a   1.000
_cell.length_b   1.000
_cell.length_c   1.000
_cell.angle_alpha   90.00
_cell.angle_beta   90.00
_cell.angle_gamma   90.00
#
_symmetry.space_group_name_H-M   'P 1'
#
loop_
_entity.id
_entity.type
_entity.pdbx_description
1 polymer ?
#
loop_
_entity_poly.entity_id
_entity_poly.type
_entity_poly.pdbx_seq_one_letter_code
_entity_poly.pdbx_strand_id
1 'polypeptide(L)'
;MKRTLVLSIVLLIAFSAAGFAEDLQKGFVPTWKAGDRWVLEASYRDLKGDGEAWLPPIQWVFRVRAIKEKLGRQCYIVHVFPRHGEMKVQAILWLAVEDLKPVRVIDIFPTTEGMRYSERDVDPENPEPLVAIDTLIPYDLPVFPLTNSATQGVQSA
;
A
#
# COMPACT_ATOMS: atom_id res chain seq x y z
N MET A 1 -46.98 -11.12 -27.49
CA MET A 1 -45.57 -11.45 -27.82
C MET A 1 -44.64 -10.23 -27.85
N LYS A 2 -45.04 -9.04 -28.35
CA LYS A 2 -44.18 -7.83 -28.33
C LYS A 2 -43.85 -7.28 -26.92
N ARG A 3 -44.78 -7.35 -25.96
CA ARG A 3 -44.59 -6.81 -24.58
C ARG A 3 -43.60 -7.62 -23.74
N THR A 4 -43.61 -8.95 -23.85
CA THR A 4 -42.67 -9.82 -23.12
C THR A 4 -41.24 -9.66 -23.63
N LEU A 5 -41.06 -9.47 -24.94
CA LEU A 5 -39.74 -9.27 -25.54
C LEU A 5 -39.10 -7.94 -25.11
N VAL A 6 -39.89 -6.87 -25.02
CA VAL A 6 -39.43 -5.56 -24.52
C VAL A 6 -39.04 -5.63 -23.04
N LEU A 7 -39.81 -6.35 -22.22
CA LEU A 7 -39.47 -6.53 -20.80
C LEU A 7 -38.17 -7.31 -20.61
N SER A 8 -37.94 -8.37 -21.40
CA SER A 8 -36.70 -9.15 -21.34
C SER A 8 -35.48 -8.33 -21.76
N ILE A 9 -35.61 -7.46 -22.77
CA ILE A 9 -34.54 -6.57 -23.22
C ILE A 9 -34.20 -5.54 -22.13
N VAL A 10 -35.21 -4.93 -21.48
CA VAL A 10 -34.98 -3.99 -20.38
C VAL A 10 -34.32 -4.68 -19.18
N LEU A 11 -34.72 -5.91 -18.86
CA LEU A 11 -34.10 -6.69 -17.78
C LEU A 11 -32.63 -7.01 -18.07
N LEU A 12 -32.31 -7.37 -19.31
CA LEU A 12 -30.93 -7.65 -19.76
C LEU A 12 -30.04 -6.39 -19.72
N ILE A 13 -30.58 -5.24 -20.13
CA ILE A 13 -29.86 -3.96 -20.06
C ILE A 13 -29.61 -3.54 -18.61
N ALA A 14 -30.58 -3.74 -17.71
CA ALA A 14 -30.43 -3.46 -16.29
C ALA A 14 -29.36 -4.36 -15.61
N PHE A 15 -29.30 -5.64 -15.97
CA PHE A 15 -28.24 -6.54 -15.48
C PHE A 15 -26.86 -6.20 -16.04
N SER A 16 -26.79 -5.73 -17.29
CA SER A 16 -25.52 -5.30 -17.90
C SER A 16 -24.99 -4.03 -17.22
N ALA A 17 -25.86 -3.07 -16.89
CA ALA A 17 -25.47 -1.80 -16.27
C ALA A 17 -24.99 -1.94 -14.82
N ALA A 18 -25.50 -2.94 -14.08
CA ALA A 18 -25.09 -3.16 -12.68
C ALA A 18 -23.63 -3.64 -12.56
N GLY A 19 -23.15 -4.47 -13.49
CA GLY A 19 -21.78 -4.99 -13.46
C GLY A 19 -20.69 -3.95 -13.78
N PHE A 20 -21.01 -2.91 -14.56
CA PHE A 20 -20.05 -1.86 -14.91
C PHE A 20 -19.95 -0.74 -13.87
N ALA A 21 -20.94 -0.60 -12.98
CA ALA A 21 -20.94 0.46 -11.98
C ALA A 21 -19.98 0.18 -10.80
N GLU A 22 -19.76 -1.10 -10.46
CA GLU A 22 -18.90 -1.51 -9.34
C GLU A 22 -17.40 -1.23 -9.60
N ASP A 23 -16.95 -1.37 -10.85
CA ASP A 23 -15.54 -1.14 -11.20
C ASP A 23 -15.19 0.36 -11.35
N LEU A 24 -16.19 1.22 -11.59
CA LEU A 24 -15.99 2.68 -11.67
C LEU A 24 -15.77 3.33 -10.29
N GLN A 25 -16.09 2.65 -9.19
CA GLN A 25 -15.88 3.14 -7.83
C GLN A 25 -14.54 2.71 -7.21
N LYS A 26 -13.79 1.81 -7.84
CA LYS A 26 -12.45 1.44 -7.36
C LYS A 26 -11.48 2.57 -7.71
N GLY A 27 -11.00 3.26 -6.68
CA GLY A 27 -9.99 4.31 -6.82
C GLY A 27 -8.74 3.80 -7.54
N PHE A 28 -7.91 4.72 -8.05
CA PHE A 28 -6.65 4.34 -8.66
C PHE A 28 -5.72 3.75 -7.59
N VAL A 29 -5.46 2.45 -7.68
CA VAL A 29 -4.46 1.77 -6.86
C VAL A 29 -3.28 1.34 -7.73
N PRO A 30 -2.06 1.33 -7.18
CA PRO A 30 -0.92 0.87 -7.92
C PRO A 30 -0.96 -0.64 -8.13
N THR A 31 -0.63 -1.05 -9.36
CA THR A 31 -0.40 -2.47 -9.68
C THR A 31 1.09 -2.75 -9.61
N TRP A 32 1.56 -3.16 -8.42
CA TRP A 32 2.95 -3.58 -8.25
C TRP A 32 3.13 -5.07 -8.49
N LYS A 33 4.35 -5.46 -8.83
CA LYS A 33 4.79 -6.85 -8.96
C LYS A 33 5.90 -7.15 -7.96
N ALA A 34 6.05 -8.43 -7.60
CA ALA A 34 7.21 -8.86 -6.82
C ALA A 34 8.51 -8.50 -7.57
N GLY A 35 9.41 -7.82 -6.88
CA GLY A 35 10.64 -7.27 -7.46
C GLY A 35 10.59 -5.76 -7.71
N ASP A 36 9.40 -5.16 -7.83
CA ASP A 36 9.26 -3.72 -7.99
C ASP A 36 9.89 -2.98 -6.82
N ARG A 37 10.50 -1.84 -7.14
CA ARG A 37 11.32 -1.07 -6.21
C ARG A 37 11.24 0.41 -6.53
N TRP A 38 11.15 1.22 -5.49
CA TRP A 38 11.34 2.66 -5.55
C TRP A 38 12.19 3.16 -4.40
N VAL A 39 12.59 4.43 -4.49
CA VAL A 39 13.35 5.13 -3.45
C VAL A 39 12.63 6.42 -3.12
N LEU A 40 12.43 6.67 -1.83
CA LEU A 40 11.88 7.92 -1.30
C LEU A 40 12.96 8.59 -0.46
N GLU A 41 13.16 9.89 -0.63
CA GLU A 41 14.06 10.67 0.18
C GLU A 41 13.26 11.46 1.21
N ALA A 42 13.60 11.32 2.49
CA ALA A 42 12.91 11.99 3.60
C ALA A 42 13.91 12.66 4.53
N SER A 43 13.58 13.88 4.96
CA SER A 43 14.31 14.61 6.00
C SER A 43 13.46 14.72 7.24
N TYR A 44 14.08 14.64 8.40
CA TYR A 44 13.41 14.65 9.69
C TYR A 44 13.94 15.81 10.52
N ARG A 45 13.06 16.42 11.32
CA ARG A 45 13.48 17.42 12.29
C ARG A 45 14.38 16.76 13.34
N ASP A 46 15.50 17.38 13.65
CA ASP A 46 16.32 16.97 14.79
C ASP A 46 15.61 17.39 16.08
N LEU A 47 15.06 16.41 16.81
CA LEU A 47 14.38 16.64 18.08
C LEU A 47 15.33 16.56 19.28
N LYS A 48 16.61 16.21 19.07
CA LYS A 48 17.61 16.05 20.14
C LYS A 48 18.59 17.23 20.22
N GLY A 49 18.74 18.00 19.13
CA GLY A 49 19.57 19.20 19.11
C GLY A 49 18.88 20.43 19.72
N ASP A 50 19.67 21.36 20.26
CA ASP A 50 19.20 22.61 20.89
C ASP A 50 18.72 23.69 19.87
N GLY A 51 18.43 23.32 18.61
CA GLY A 51 18.04 24.27 17.56
C GLY A 51 17.07 23.68 16.53
N GLU A 52 16.52 24.53 15.66
CA GLU A 52 15.69 24.10 14.52
C GLU A 52 16.57 23.56 13.38
N ALA A 53 17.22 22.42 13.63
CA ALA A 53 18.03 21.72 12.65
C ALA A 53 17.26 20.56 12.02
N TRP A 54 17.54 20.30 10.74
CA TRP A 54 17.04 19.12 10.03
C TRP A 54 18.18 18.11 9.90
N LEU A 55 17.88 16.83 10.08
CA LEU A 55 18.83 15.76 9.81
C LEU A 55 19.10 15.69 8.30
N PRO A 56 20.31 15.25 7.89
CA PRO A 56 20.58 14.93 6.50
C PRO A 56 19.54 13.97 5.92
N PRO A 57 19.14 14.13 4.65
CA PRO A 57 18.10 13.32 4.04
C PRO A 57 18.49 11.83 4.03
N ILE A 58 17.51 10.99 4.34
CA ILE A 58 17.65 9.53 4.30
C ILE A 58 16.92 9.02 3.06
N GLN A 59 17.64 8.24 2.25
CA GLN A 59 17.06 7.54 1.11
C GLN A 59 16.51 6.19 1.56
N TRP A 60 15.19 6.05 1.54
CA TRP A 60 14.46 4.83 1.88
C TRP A 60 14.13 4.03 0.64
N VAL A 61 14.58 2.78 0.61
CA VAL A 61 14.23 1.82 -0.42
C VAL A 61 12.97 1.09 0.01
N PHE A 62 11.99 1.09 -0.88
CA PHE A 62 10.82 0.24 -0.78
C PHE A 62 10.93 -0.84 -1.84
N ARG A 63 10.70 -2.09 -1.46
CA ARG A 63 10.76 -3.23 -2.38
C ARG A 63 9.60 -4.17 -2.12
N VAL A 64 8.82 -4.44 -3.17
CA VAL A 64 7.79 -5.48 -3.13
C VAL A 64 8.48 -6.84 -3.16
N ARG A 65 8.37 -7.59 -2.06
CA ARG A 65 9.02 -8.90 -1.91
C ARG A 65 8.13 -10.02 -2.41
N ALA A 66 6.84 -9.91 -2.18
CA ALA A 66 5.85 -10.90 -2.52
C ALA A 66 4.45 -10.29 -2.52
N ILE A 67 3.50 -11.07 -3.04
CA ILE A 67 2.06 -10.85 -2.89
C ILE A 67 1.54 -12.09 -2.14
N LYS A 68 0.84 -11.89 -1.02
CA LYS A 68 0.32 -12.99 -0.19
C LYS A 68 -1.07 -12.64 0.34
N GLU A 69 -1.85 -13.66 0.65
CA GLU A 69 -3.16 -13.49 1.28
C GLU A 69 -3.05 -13.31 2.80
N LYS A 70 -3.84 -12.39 3.36
CA LYS A 70 -4.07 -12.26 4.81
C LYS A 70 -5.48 -11.71 5.02
N LEU A 71 -6.22 -12.30 5.97
CA LEU A 71 -7.61 -11.93 6.28
C LEU A 71 -8.53 -11.93 5.04
N GLY A 72 -8.33 -12.90 4.12
CA GLY A 72 -9.10 -13.01 2.88
C GLY A 72 -8.78 -11.95 1.82
N ARG A 73 -7.79 -11.07 2.06
CA ARG A 73 -7.37 -10.02 1.12
C ARG A 73 -5.98 -10.33 0.57
N GLN A 74 -5.79 -10.12 -0.74
CA GLN A 74 -4.45 -10.13 -1.32
C GLN A 74 -3.68 -8.91 -0.83
N CYS A 75 -2.44 -9.10 -0.39
CA CYS A 75 -1.61 -8.06 0.19
C CYS A 75 -0.23 -8.00 -0.50
N TYR A 76 0.22 -6.79 -0.82
CA TYR A 76 1.63 -6.52 -1.11
C TYR A 76 2.46 -6.64 0.18
N ILE A 77 3.56 -7.38 0.11
CA ILE A 77 4.58 -7.39 1.18
C ILE A 77 5.72 -6.46 0.76
N VAL A 78 5.75 -5.26 1.34
CA VAL A 78 6.72 -4.22 1.01
C VAL A 78 7.77 -4.13 2.11
N HIS A 79 9.02 -4.40 1.78
CA HIS A 79 10.16 -4.14 2.67
C HIS A 79 10.62 -2.70 2.50
N VAL A 80 10.80 -2.00 3.62
CA VAL A 80 11.27 -0.62 3.70
C VAL A 80 12.58 -0.59 4.49
N PHE A 81 13.65 -0.05 3.90
CA PHE A 81 14.98 -0.01 4.53
C PHE A 81 15.83 1.14 3.97
N PRO A 82 16.77 1.70 4.75
CA PRO A 82 17.66 2.74 4.25
C PRO A 82 18.58 2.19 3.15
N ARG A 83 18.76 2.96 2.08
CA ARG A 83 19.60 2.60 0.93
C ARG A 83 21.08 2.52 1.30
N HIS A 84 21.51 3.46 2.14
CA HIS A 84 22.88 3.69 2.55
C HIS A 84 22.92 4.11 4.02
N GLY A 85 24.06 3.91 4.69
CA GLY A 85 24.30 4.36 6.06
C GLY A 85 24.25 3.24 7.10
N GLU A 86 24.62 3.60 8.34
CA GLU A 86 24.70 2.66 9.47
C GLU A 86 23.35 2.38 10.13
N MET A 87 22.28 3.08 9.71
CA MET A 87 20.94 2.91 10.27
C MET A 87 20.43 1.51 9.97
N LYS A 88 20.15 0.73 11.02
CA LYS A 88 19.69 -0.67 10.91
C LYS A 88 18.17 -0.83 10.99
N VAL A 89 17.44 0.28 10.99
CA VAL A 89 15.99 0.35 11.12
C VAL A 89 15.31 -0.03 9.80
N GLN A 90 14.29 -0.89 9.85
CA GLN A 90 13.56 -1.40 8.69
C GLN A 90 12.09 -1.64 9.04
N ALA A 91 11.21 -1.72 8.03
CA ALA A 91 9.84 -2.18 8.20
C ALA A 91 9.42 -3.18 7.12
N ILE A 92 8.41 -3.98 7.45
CA ILE A 92 7.67 -4.82 6.51
C ILE A 92 6.20 -4.41 6.59
N LEU A 93 5.69 -3.89 5.48
CA LEU A 93 4.29 -3.46 5.35
C LEU A 93 3.51 -4.54 4.60
N TRP A 94 2.36 -4.91 5.15
CA TRP A 94 1.34 -5.69 4.46
C TRP A 94 0.21 -4.75 4.07
N LEU A 95 0.09 -4.49 2.77
CA LEU A 95 -0.86 -3.51 2.24
C LEU A 95 -1.85 -4.25 1.35
N ALA A 96 -3.14 -4.11 1.61
CA ALA A 96 -4.16 -4.71 0.77
C ALA A 96 -4.04 -4.20 -0.68
N VAL A 97 -4.10 -5.10 -1.66
CA VAL A 97 -3.92 -4.76 -3.07
C VAL A 97 -5.05 -3.85 -3.58
N GLU A 98 -6.25 -4.02 -3.03
CA GLU A 98 -7.47 -3.34 -3.50
C GLU A 98 -7.57 -1.86 -3.10
N ASP A 99 -6.96 -1.45 -1.99
CA ASP A 99 -7.08 -0.08 -1.46
C ASP A 99 -5.81 0.45 -0.77
N LEU A 100 -4.71 -0.32 -0.79
CA LEU A 100 -3.45 -0.07 -0.07
C LEU A 100 -3.58 0.09 1.44
N LYS A 101 -4.73 -0.22 2.05
CA LYS A 101 -4.85 -0.12 3.50
C LYS A 101 -3.89 -1.10 4.17
N PRO A 102 -3.16 -0.67 5.20
CA PRO A 102 -2.31 -1.58 5.95
C PRO A 102 -3.16 -2.61 6.67
N VAL A 103 -2.72 -3.86 6.59
CA VAL A 103 -3.31 -5.00 7.29
C VAL A 103 -2.37 -5.48 8.39
N ARG A 104 -1.06 -5.21 8.24
CA ARG A 104 -0.03 -5.50 9.22
C ARG A 104 1.21 -4.66 8.97
N VAL A 105 1.87 -4.29 10.07
CA VAL A 105 3.16 -3.60 10.06
C VAL A 105 4.11 -4.34 10.99
N ILE A 106 5.34 -4.58 10.51
CA ILE A 106 6.42 -5.13 11.33
C ILE A 106 7.57 -4.13 11.29
N ASP A 107 7.87 -3.53 12.44
CA ASP A 107 9.04 -2.67 12.62
C ASP A 107 10.22 -3.50 13.11
N ILE A 108 11.40 -3.28 12.53
CA ILE A 108 12.65 -3.94 12.91
C ILE A 108 13.66 -2.85 13.27
N PHE A 109 14.22 -2.91 14.48
CA PHE A 109 15.08 -1.85 15.00
C PHE A 109 16.20 -2.40 15.89
N PRO A 110 17.35 -1.71 15.95
CA PRO A 110 18.44 -2.10 16.83
C PRO A 110 18.15 -1.69 18.28
N THR A 111 18.49 -2.57 19.23
CA THR A 111 18.56 -2.28 20.67
C THR A 111 19.95 -2.64 21.20
N THR A 112 20.21 -2.32 22.47
CA THR A 112 21.47 -2.71 23.16
C THR A 112 21.68 -4.22 23.20
N GLU A 113 20.61 -5.02 23.09
CA GLU A 113 20.62 -6.48 23.13
C GLU A 113 20.66 -7.12 21.73
N GLY A 114 20.71 -6.31 20.66
CA GLY A 114 20.70 -6.77 19.27
C GLY A 114 19.47 -6.28 18.51
N MET A 115 19.14 -6.94 17.40
CA MET A 115 17.96 -6.57 16.60
C MET A 115 16.68 -7.07 17.27
N ARG A 116 15.69 -6.19 17.42
CA ARG A 116 14.34 -6.52 17.90
C ARG A 116 13.32 -6.18 16.81
N TYR A 117 12.10 -6.68 16.98
CA TYR A 117 10.97 -6.32 16.14
C TYR A 117 9.70 -6.07 16.95
N SER A 118 8.81 -5.25 16.41
CA SER A 118 7.45 -5.03 16.90
C SER A 118 6.49 -5.33 15.75
N GLU A 119 5.45 -6.11 16.01
CA GLU A 119 4.44 -6.48 15.03
C GLU A 119 3.07 -5.97 15.48
N ARG A 120 2.35 -5.33 14.55
CA ARG A 120 1.01 -4.80 14.75
C ARG A 120 0.12 -5.28 13.60
N ASP A 121 -0.91 -6.04 13.92
CA ASP A 121 -2.02 -6.25 12.99
C ASP A 121 -2.88 -4.97 13.01
N VAL A 122 -3.31 -4.50 11.84
CA VAL A 122 -4.06 -3.25 11.67
C VAL A 122 -5.44 -3.62 11.14
N ASP A 123 -6.48 -3.07 11.76
CA ASP A 123 -7.84 -3.23 11.28
C ASP A 123 -8.08 -2.28 10.08
N PRO A 124 -8.24 -2.80 8.86
CA PRO A 124 -8.48 -1.95 7.69
C PRO A 124 -9.85 -1.25 7.71
N GLU A 125 -10.79 -1.73 8.53
CA GLU A 125 -12.12 -1.14 8.67
C GLU A 125 -12.17 -0.02 9.71
N ASN A 126 -11.17 0.02 10.60
CA ASN A 126 -10.96 1.10 11.56
C ASN A 126 -9.52 1.63 11.47
N PRO A 127 -9.22 2.42 10.43
CA PRO A 127 -7.84 2.84 10.16
C PRO A 127 -7.36 3.87 11.19
N GLU A 128 -6.43 3.46 12.04
CA GLU A 128 -5.63 4.38 12.86
C GLU A 128 -4.41 4.86 12.05
N PRO A 129 -3.95 6.12 12.25
CA PRO A 129 -2.72 6.58 11.64
C PRO A 129 -1.55 5.66 11.98
N LEU A 130 -0.81 5.21 10.97
CA LEU A 130 0.44 4.50 11.20
C LEU A 130 1.48 5.47 11.74
N VAL A 131 1.71 5.43 13.04
CA VAL A 131 2.77 6.19 13.70
C VAL A 131 3.93 5.25 13.96
N ALA A 132 5.11 5.68 13.54
CA ALA A 132 6.34 5.00 13.90
C ALA A 132 6.62 5.32 15.37
N ILE A 133 6.59 4.31 16.24
CA ILE A 133 6.75 4.52 17.68
C ILE A 133 8.23 4.80 17.98
N ASP A 134 9.11 3.91 17.52
CA ASP A 134 10.55 3.94 17.85
C ASP A 134 11.46 4.12 16.62
N THR A 135 10.87 4.38 15.45
CA THR A 135 11.58 4.33 14.16
C THR A 135 11.35 5.60 13.34
N LEU A 136 12.30 5.96 12.47
CA LEU A 136 12.17 7.08 11.52
C LEU A 136 11.53 6.65 10.19
N ILE A 137 10.82 5.53 10.15
CA ILE A 137 10.39 4.93 8.87
C ILE A 137 9.29 5.78 8.25
N PRO A 138 9.43 6.19 6.98
CA PRO A 138 8.36 6.87 6.27
C PRO A 138 7.31 5.85 5.85
N TYR A 139 6.07 6.02 6.32
CA TYR A 139 4.93 5.22 5.89
C TYR A 139 4.20 5.81 4.68
N ASP A 140 4.63 6.99 4.21
CA ASP A 140 4.10 7.58 2.98
C ASP A 140 4.54 6.74 1.77
N LEU A 141 3.56 6.20 1.05
CA LEU A 141 3.77 5.34 -0.11
C LEU A 141 3.59 6.15 -1.39
N PRO A 142 4.48 6.00 -2.39
CA PRO A 142 4.18 6.54 -3.71
C PRO A 142 3.03 5.76 -4.33
N VAL A 143 2.10 6.46 -4.95
CA VAL A 143 0.87 5.86 -5.49
C VAL A 143 1.06 5.35 -6.93
N PHE A 144 2.29 5.23 -7.43
CA PHE A 144 2.57 4.93 -8.86
C PHE A 144 3.11 3.51 -9.08
N PRO A 145 2.87 2.89 -10.26
CA PRO A 145 2.03 3.39 -11.36
C PRO A 145 0.54 3.22 -11.05
N LEU A 146 -0.23 4.31 -11.16
CA LEU A 146 -1.68 4.29 -10.96
C LEU A 146 -2.32 3.51 -12.11
N THR A 147 -3.04 2.46 -11.79
CA THR A 147 -3.87 1.73 -12.77
C THR A 147 -5.32 1.82 -12.33
N ASN A 148 -6.21 2.10 -13.26
CA ASN A 148 -7.63 1.87 -13.04
C ASN A 148 -7.94 0.45 -13.50
N SER A 149 -8.58 -0.35 -12.64
CA SER A 149 -9.03 -1.71 -12.98
C SER A 149 -9.90 -1.71 -14.25
N ALA A 150 -10.63 -0.63 -14.51
CA ALA A 150 -11.45 -0.45 -15.72
C ALA A 150 -10.63 -0.42 -17.04
N THR A 151 -9.32 -0.14 -17.00
CA THR A 151 -8.50 -0.01 -18.22
C THR A 151 -7.85 -1.33 -18.66
N GLN A 152 -7.86 -2.37 -17.82
CA GLN A 152 -7.26 -3.67 -18.18
C GLN A 152 -8.07 -4.46 -19.21
N GLY A 153 -9.31 -4.05 -19.52
CA GLY A 153 -10.16 -4.69 -20.54
C GLY A 153 -9.93 -4.23 -21.99
N VAL A 154 -9.07 -3.24 -22.25
CA VAL A 154 -8.94 -2.61 -23.59
C VAL A 154 -7.68 -3.05 -24.36
N GLN A 155 -6.79 -3.85 -23.76
CA GLN A 155 -5.52 -4.26 -24.40
C GLN A 155 -5.45 -5.73 -24.85
N SER A 156 -6.60 -6.38 -25.06
CA SER A 156 -6.67 -7.67 -25.76
C SER A 156 -7.60 -7.54 -26.97
N ALA A 157 -7.09 -6.94 -28.04
CA ALA A 157 -7.63 -7.02 -29.39
C ALA A 157 -6.47 -7.04 -30.39
#